data_AF-A0A7D7KYA4-F1
#
_entry.id   AF-A0A7D7KYA4-F1
#
_cell.length_a   1.000
_cell.length_b   1.000
_cell.length_c   1.000
_cell.angle_alpha   90.00
_cell.angle_beta   90.00
_cell.angle_gamma   90.00
#
_symmetry.space_group_name_H-M   'P 1'
#
loop_
_entity.id
_entity.type
_entity.pdbx_description
1 polymer ?
#
loop_
_entity_poly.entity_id
_entity_poly.type
_entity_poly.pdbx_seq_one_letter_code
_entity_poly.pdbx_strand_id
1 'polypeptide(L)'
;MAYTRRNRRLVISFFTTVGNYDYGFYWYLYLDGTIEFEAKATGVVFTSALPNGSTDFASEIAPGLGAPFHQHLFSARLDFALDDGPCRVEEDAVRVPLSSDVSPRGNAFSRKRTVLSTEKEAMRDADAAVGRTWVVSSAEHTNRLGHPVAYKIHPEGGPTMLASEDSSIHRRATFATKALWVTPYEEAERYPTGDFPNQHAGNGGLPEWTAQERSVDGEDIVVWHTFGLTHFPRVEDWPIMPVDTVGFKLRPEGFFDRPPVLDVPAPRKGHCCAGEQEQSSSCCES
;
A
#
# COMPACT_ATOMS: atom_id res chain seq x y z
N MET A 1 31.59 15.24 -14.13
CA MET A 1 31.62 15.08 -12.67
C MET A 1 30.75 13.89 -12.29
N ALA A 2 31.23 13.00 -11.43
CA ALA A 2 30.41 11.91 -10.88
C ALA A 2 29.71 12.37 -9.59
N TYR A 3 28.39 12.17 -9.47
CA TYR A 3 27.60 12.50 -8.28
C TYR A 3 26.89 11.23 -7.78
N THR A 4 27.13 10.86 -6.53
CA THR A 4 26.53 9.66 -5.91
C THR A 4 26.20 9.92 -4.45
N ARG A 5 25.02 9.47 -4.01
CA ARG A 5 24.54 9.50 -2.62
C ARG A 5 23.88 8.16 -2.30
N ARG A 6 23.97 7.72 -1.04
CA ARG A 6 23.31 6.49 -0.56
C ARG A 6 22.02 6.85 0.15
N ASN A 7 20.92 6.20 -0.23
CA ASN A 7 19.68 6.27 0.52
C ASN A 7 19.77 5.41 1.80
N ARG A 8 18.86 5.63 2.75
CA ARG A 8 18.62 4.81 3.94
C ARG A 8 17.16 4.97 4.38
N ARG A 9 16.69 4.07 5.23
CA ARG A 9 15.35 4.12 5.81
C ARG A 9 15.40 3.89 7.31
N LEU A 10 14.57 4.60 8.06
CA LEU A 10 14.20 4.22 9.42
C LEU A 10 13.17 3.10 9.33
N VAL A 11 13.33 2.06 10.15
CA VAL A 11 12.42 0.92 10.20
C VAL A 11 11.78 0.88 11.58
N ILE A 12 10.45 0.87 11.63
CA ILE A 12 9.67 0.63 12.84
C ILE A 12 8.84 -0.62 12.58
N SER A 13 9.04 -1.67 13.36
CA SER A 13 8.39 -2.95 13.09
C SER A 13 8.05 -3.74 14.35
N PHE A 14 7.05 -4.60 14.22
CA PHE A 14 6.74 -5.65 15.19
C PHE A 14 6.29 -6.91 14.46
N PHE A 15 6.27 -8.02 15.20
CA PHE A 15 5.68 -9.28 14.74
C PHE A 15 4.52 -9.69 15.63
N THR A 16 3.54 -10.35 15.05
CA THR A 16 2.43 -10.96 15.76
C THR A 16 2.10 -12.33 15.18
N THR A 17 1.60 -13.22 16.02
CA THR A 17 1.19 -14.58 15.65
C THR A 17 -0.30 -14.73 15.90
N VAL A 18 -1.06 -15.19 14.90
CA VAL A 18 -2.49 -15.45 14.98
C VAL A 18 -2.75 -16.88 14.51
N GLY A 19 -2.95 -17.78 15.48
CA GLY A 19 -3.14 -19.20 15.20
C GLY A 19 -1.92 -19.79 14.48
N ASN A 20 -2.08 -20.10 13.20
CA ASN A 20 -1.05 -20.72 12.35
C ASN A 20 -0.17 -19.70 11.60
N TYR A 21 -0.57 -18.44 11.49
CA TYR A 21 0.15 -17.42 10.72
C TYR A 21 0.99 -16.49 11.62
N ASP A 22 2.10 -16.03 11.06
CA ASP A 22 2.97 -15.00 11.62
C ASP A 22 3.03 -13.80 10.66
N TYR A 23 2.81 -12.60 11.18
CA TYR A 23 2.85 -11.36 10.41
C TYR A 23 3.89 -10.40 10.98
N GLY A 24 4.81 -9.95 10.12
CA GLY A 24 5.69 -8.83 10.41
C GLY A 24 5.16 -7.56 9.76
N PHE A 25 4.91 -6.51 10.56
CA PHE A 25 4.48 -5.21 10.04
C PHE A 25 5.60 -4.20 10.14
N TYR A 26 5.94 -3.60 9.02
CA TYR A 26 7.08 -2.70 8.87
C TYR A 26 6.63 -1.36 8.31
N TRP A 27 6.92 -0.29 9.03
CA TRP A 27 6.86 1.07 8.53
C TRP A 27 8.28 1.54 8.20
N TYR A 28 8.44 2.10 7.01
CA TYR A 28 9.69 2.63 6.49
C TYR A 28 9.59 4.12 6.22
N LEU A 29 10.52 4.90 6.76
CA LEU A 29 10.67 6.34 6.45
C LEU A 29 11.99 6.57 5.72
N TYR A 30 11.93 7.03 4.48
CA TYR A 30 13.11 7.24 3.62
C TYR A 30 13.57 8.70 3.64
N LEU A 31 14.84 8.93 3.27
CA LEU A 31 15.41 10.29 3.22
C LEU A 31 14.71 11.21 2.22
N ASP A 32 14.13 10.67 1.15
CA ASP A 32 13.45 11.44 0.11
C ASP A 32 12.02 11.86 0.50
N GLY A 33 11.59 11.54 1.73
CA GLY A 33 10.23 11.78 2.23
C GLY A 33 9.26 10.66 1.90
N THR A 34 9.67 9.59 1.19
CA THR A 34 8.79 8.44 0.96
C THR A 34 8.48 7.74 2.29
N ILE A 35 7.21 7.41 2.49
CA ILE A 35 6.73 6.53 3.57
C ILE A 35 6.24 5.23 2.92
N GLU A 36 6.57 4.10 3.50
CA GLU A 36 6.16 2.79 2.99
C GLU A 36 5.71 1.90 4.14
N PHE A 37 4.67 1.13 3.90
CA PHE A 37 4.26 0.03 4.76
C PHE A 37 4.48 -1.28 4.04
N GLU A 38 4.97 -2.29 4.75
CA GLU A 38 5.13 -3.66 4.27
C GLU A 38 4.65 -4.65 5.33
N ALA A 39 3.67 -5.48 4.96
CA ALA A 39 3.30 -6.68 5.70
C ALA A 39 4.08 -7.87 5.12
N LYS A 40 4.67 -8.65 6.01
CA LYS A 40 5.37 -9.90 5.73
C LYS A 40 4.59 -11.07 6.31
N ALA A 41 3.98 -11.89 5.46
CA ALA A 41 3.25 -13.07 5.88
C ALA A 41 4.17 -14.30 5.85
N THR A 42 4.22 -15.06 6.94
CA THR A 42 4.94 -16.33 7.08
C THR A 42 4.22 -17.22 8.10
N GLY A 43 4.86 -18.25 8.64
CA GLY A 43 4.23 -19.21 9.55
C GLY A 43 3.82 -20.48 8.82
N VAL A 44 2.76 -21.15 9.28
CA VAL A 44 2.26 -22.40 8.70
C VAL A 44 0.93 -22.12 8.01
N VAL A 45 0.74 -22.59 6.78
CA VAL A 45 -0.54 -22.44 6.08
C VAL A 45 -1.67 -23.19 6.80
N PHE A 46 -2.90 -22.68 6.70
CA PHE A 46 -4.06 -23.40 7.24
C PHE A 46 -4.36 -24.62 6.36
N THR A 47 -4.65 -25.76 6.98
CA THR A 47 -4.74 -27.05 6.27
C THR A 47 -6.13 -27.69 6.34
N SER A 48 -6.39 -28.56 5.38
CA SER A 48 -7.57 -29.43 5.31
C SER A 48 -7.16 -30.83 4.85
N ALA A 49 -8.01 -31.82 5.07
CA ALA A 49 -7.82 -33.13 4.46
C ALA A 49 -8.11 -33.05 2.95
N LEU A 50 -7.28 -33.70 2.12
CA LEU A 50 -7.50 -33.83 0.68
C LEU A 50 -7.19 -35.28 0.22
N PRO A 51 -7.95 -36.28 0.71
CA PRO A 51 -7.60 -37.69 0.53
C PRO A 51 -7.60 -38.18 -0.92
N ASN A 52 -8.27 -37.46 -1.84
CA ASN A 52 -8.39 -37.81 -3.25
C ASN A 52 -7.56 -36.90 -4.19
N GLY A 53 -6.70 -36.04 -3.64
CA GLY A 53 -5.67 -35.31 -4.40
C GLY A 53 -6.14 -34.19 -5.34
N SER A 54 -7.41 -33.78 -5.34
CA SER A 54 -7.85 -32.62 -6.14
C SER A 54 -9.14 -31.97 -5.65
N THR A 55 -9.20 -30.64 -5.78
CA THR A 55 -10.39 -29.80 -5.61
C THR A 55 -10.12 -28.43 -6.24
N ASP A 56 -11.17 -27.69 -6.61
CA ASP A 56 -11.04 -26.34 -7.18
C ASP A 56 -10.83 -25.25 -6.11
N PHE A 57 -10.77 -25.62 -4.83
CA PHE A 57 -10.77 -24.67 -3.70
C PHE A 57 -9.56 -24.80 -2.76
N ALA A 58 -8.61 -25.67 -3.08
CA ALA A 58 -7.42 -25.94 -2.27
C ALA A 58 -6.32 -26.57 -3.14
N SER A 59 -5.06 -26.30 -2.79
CA SER A 59 -3.91 -26.99 -3.36
C SER A 59 -3.57 -28.21 -2.52
N GLU A 60 -3.17 -29.33 -3.13
CA GLU A 60 -2.47 -30.40 -2.42
C GLU A 60 -1.01 -29.97 -2.16
N ILE A 61 -0.58 -30.00 -0.90
CA ILE A 61 0.76 -29.53 -0.48
C ILE A 61 1.62 -30.64 0.16
N ALA A 62 0.99 -31.76 0.52
CA ALA A 62 1.62 -33.03 0.87
C ALA A 62 0.59 -34.16 0.64
N PRO A 63 0.99 -35.46 0.58
CA PRO A 63 0.05 -36.55 0.31
C PRO A 63 -1.16 -36.55 1.26
N GLY A 64 -2.35 -36.29 0.71
CA GLY A 64 -3.60 -36.23 1.48
C GLY A 64 -3.81 -34.93 2.28
N LEU A 65 -2.92 -33.95 2.16
CA LEU A 65 -2.95 -32.67 2.86
C LEU A 65 -3.22 -31.53 1.87
N GLY A 66 -4.39 -30.90 2.02
CA GLY A 66 -4.79 -29.73 1.25
C GLY A 66 -4.55 -28.43 2.03
N ALA A 67 -4.41 -27.33 1.31
CA ALA A 67 -4.41 -25.98 1.85
C ALA A 67 -5.44 -25.11 1.07
N PRO A 68 -6.56 -24.74 1.71
CA PRO A 68 -7.62 -23.94 1.07
C PRO A 68 -7.13 -22.59 0.57
N PHE A 69 -7.67 -22.16 -0.57
CA PHE A 69 -7.39 -20.83 -1.13
C PHE A 69 -7.96 -19.74 -0.22
N HIS A 70 -7.21 -18.66 -0.02
CA HIS A 70 -7.61 -17.59 0.88
C HIS A 70 -6.96 -16.25 0.50
N GLN A 71 -7.48 -15.16 1.08
CA GLN A 71 -6.88 -13.83 0.94
C GLN A 71 -6.45 -13.29 2.31
N HIS A 72 -5.37 -12.54 2.32
CA HIS A 72 -4.94 -11.72 3.46
C HIS A 72 -5.14 -10.25 3.08
N LEU A 73 -6.26 -9.64 3.49
CA LEU A 73 -6.62 -8.26 3.14
C LEU A 73 -6.49 -7.36 4.37
N PHE A 74 -5.75 -6.26 4.23
CA PHE A 74 -5.45 -5.29 5.26
C PHE A 74 -6.14 -3.96 4.94
N SER A 75 -6.40 -3.15 5.97
CA SER A 75 -6.84 -1.77 5.84
C SER A 75 -5.87 -0.85 6.58
N ALA A 76 -5.22 0.06 5.85
CA ALA A 76 -4.47 1.14 6.47
C ALA A 76 -5.38 2.35 6.65
N ARG A 77 -5.62 2.75 7.92
CA ARG A 77 -6.24 4.02 8.27
C ARG A 77 -5.16 5.10 8.30
N LEU A 78 -5.24 6.03 7.35
CA LEU A 78 -4.28 7.12 7.16
C LEU A 78 -4.99 8.45 7.42
N ASP A 79 -4.76 9.00 8.60
CA ASP A 79 -5.23 10.30 9.03
C ASP A 79 -4.29 11.38 8.45
N PHE A 80 -4.73 12.15 7.47
CA PHE A 80 -3.86 13.04 6.70
C PHE A 80 -3.88 14.46 7.26
N ALA A 81 -2.71 14.95 7.67
CA ALA A 81 -2.50 16.35 8.09
C ALA A 81 -1.37 16.98 7.26
N LEU A 82 -1.65 17.35 6.01
CA LEU A 82 -0.65 17.95 5.13
C LEU A 82 -0.49 19.45 5.44
N ASP A 83 0.67 19.81 6.02
CA ASP A 83 0.95 21.16 6.53
C ASP A 83 -0.14 21.69 7.48
N ASP A 84 -0.71 20.80 8.32
CA ASP A 84 -1.77 21.10 9.30
C ASP A 84 -3.09 21.66 8.69
N GLY A 85 -3.30 21.45 7.38
CA GLY A 85 -4.47 21.96 6.67
C GLY A 85 -5.42 20.89 6.13
N PRO A 86 -6.67 21.28 5.79
CA PRO A 86 -7.64 20.39 5.17
C PRO A 86 -7.13 19.84 3.84
N CYS A 87 -7.59 18.65 3.48
CA CYS A 87 -7.11 17.90 2.33
C CYS A 87 -8.24 17.53 1.37
N ARG A 88 -7.85 17.10 0.17
CA ARG A 88 -8.72 16.48 -0.85
C ARG A 88 -7.98 15.38 -1.58
N VAL A 89 -8.70 14.49 -2.26
CA VAL A 89 -8.12 13.40 -3.04
C VAL A 89 -8.39 13.56 -4.54
N GLU A 90 -7.35 13.39 -5.38
CA GLU A 90 -7.43 13.50 -6.84
C GLU A 90 -6.94 12.23 -7.57
N GLU A 91 -7.49 11.95 -8.77
CA GLU A 91 -7.22 10.69 -9.51
C GLU A 91 -6.88 10.85 -11.03
N ASP A 92 -5.81 10.13 -11.44
CA ASP A 92 -5.46 9.45 -12.74
C ASP A 92 -4.62 10.02 -13.90
N ALA A 93 -3.88 9.10 -14.55
CA ALA A 93 -3.30 9.26 -15.89
C ALA A 93 -4.34 9.01 -17.00
N VAL A 94 -4.19 9.67 -18.16
CA VAL A 94 -5.13 9.61 -19.28
C VAL A 94 -4.41 9.41 -20.61
N ARG A 95 -4.90 8.46 -21.43
CA ARG A 95 -4.43 8.27 -22.80
C ARG A 95 -4.97 9.38 -23.70
N VAL A 96 -4.12 9.97 -24.53
CA VAL A 96 -4.54 10.98 -25.52
C VAL A 96 -4.60 10.30 -26.89
N PRO A 97 -5.80 10.19 -27.53
CA PRO A 97 -5.93 9.58 -28.85
C PRO A 97 -5.09 10.28 -29.93
N LEU A 98 -4.76 9.55 -31.00
CA LEU A 98 -4.16 10.12 -32.21
C LEU A 98 -5.09 11.20 -32.78
N SER A 99 -4.58 12.43 -32.89
CA SER A 99 -5.33 13.54 -33.48
C SER A 99 -4.36 14.51 -34.16
N SER A 100 -4.77 15.13 -35.26
CA SER A 100 -3.86 15.99 -36.06
C SER A 100 -3.42 17.28 -35.36
N ASP A 101 -4.11 17.66 -34.28
CA ASP A 101 -3.94 18.91 -33.53
C ASP A 101 -3.22 18.73 -32.18
N VAL A 102 -3.61 17.71 -31.40
CA VAL A 102 -3.09 17.49 -30.03
C VAL A 102 -2.02 16.40 -30.00
N SER A 103 -2.24 15.29 -30.69
CA SER A 103 -1.31 14.15 -30.70
C SER A 103 -1.07 13.63 -32.12
N PRO A 104 -0.40 14.40 -33.01
CA PRO A 104 -0.30 14.07 -34.44
C PRO A 104 0.45 12.77 -34.73
N ARG A 105 1.22 12.30 -33.75
CA ARG A 105 2.01 11.07 -33.80
C ARG A 105 1.57 10.04 -32.75
N GLY A 106 0.46 10.29 -32.05
CA GLY A 106 -0.11 9.36 -31.08
C GLY A 106 0.75 9.11 -29.84
N ASN A 107 1.77 9.92 -29.60
CA ASN A 107 2.73 9.71 -28.51
C ASN A 107 2.42 10.53 -27.25
N ALA A 108 1.39 11.39 -27.28
CA ALA A 108 0.98 12.14 -26.10
C ALA A 108 0.19 11.26 -25.12
N PHE A 109 0.42 11.49 -23.83
CA PHE A 109 -0.43 11.06 -22.74
C PHE A 109 -0.52 12.21 -21.74
N SER A 110 -1.56 12.21 -20.92
CA SER A 110 -1.83 13.29 -19.97
C SER A 110 -2.16 12.70 -18.59
N ARG A 111 -2.54 13.59 -17.68
CA ARG A 111 -3.17 13.26 -16.41
C ARG A 111 -4.47 14.05 -16.27
N LYS A 112 -5.47 13.44 -15.68
CA LYS A 112 -6.68 14.09 -15.19
C LYS A 112 -6.58 14.10 -13.67
N ARG A 113 -7.10 15.14 -13.04
CA ARG A 113 -7.24 15.18 -11.58
C ARG A 113 -8.72 15.35 -11.34
N THR A 114 -9.38 14.25 -11.01
CA THR A 114 -10.79 14.27 -10.60
C THR A 114 -10.81 14.34 -9.09
N VAL A 115 -11.26 15.46 -8.54
CA VAL A 115 -11.48 15.60 -7.09
C VAL A 115 -12.61 14.66 -6.70
N LEU A 116 -12.40 13.87 -5.65
CA LEU A 116 -13.42 13.04 -5.02
C LEU A 116 -14.10 13.92 -3.97
N SER A 117 -15.33 14.36 -4.23
CA SER A 117 -15.97 15.41 -3.43
C SER A 117 -16.80 14.89 -2.26
N THR A 118 -17.28 13.64 -2.35
CA THR A 118 -18.08 12.98 -1.31
C THR A 118 -17.55 11.59 -0.99
N GLU A 119 -17.95 11.06 0.17
CA GLU A 119 -17.58 9.71 0.60
C GLU A 119 -17.90 8.63 -0.45
N LYS A 120 -19.03 8.72 -1.15
CA LYS A 120 -19.43 7.76 -2.20
C LYS A 120 -18.56 7.88 -3.44
N GLU A 121 -18.22 9.08 -3.87
CA GLU A 121 -17.30 9.30 -4.98
C GLU A 121 -15.90 8.77 -4.64
N ALA A 122 -15.54 8.81 -3.36
CA ALA A 122 -14.25 8.40 -2.82
C ALA A 122 -14.10 6.89 -2.57
N MET A 123 -15.07 6.07 -2.98
CA MET A 123 -14.99 4.61 -3.01
C MET A 123 -14.36 4.15 -4.33
N ARG A 124 -13.05 3.88 -4.35
CA ARG A 124 -12.29 3.65 -5.60
C ARG A 124 -11.68 2.26 -5.66
N ASP A 125 -11.65 1.70 -6.87
CA ASP A 125 -10.84 0.55 -7.22
C ASP A 125 -9.50 1.00 -7.80
N ALA A 126 -8.44 0.23 -7.53
CA ALA A 126 -7.16 0.38 -8.21
C ALA A 126 -7.31 -0.04 -9.69
N ASP A 127 -6.56 0.60 -10.58
CA ASP A 127 -6.50 0.24 -12.00
C ASP A 127 -5.07 0.31 -12.51
N ALA A 128 -4.41 -0.85 -12.55
CA ALA A 128 -3.04 -0.96 -13.03
C ALA A 128 -2.92 -0.68 -14.54
N ALA A 129 -3.97 -0.85 -15.34
CA ALA A 129 -3.93 -0.65 -16.79
C ALA A 129 -3.79 0.83 -17.18
N VAL A 130 -4.18 1.73 -16.27
CA VAL A 130 -3.96 3.19 -16.38
C VAL A 130 -2.98 3.73 -15.35
N GLY A 131 -2.39 2.86 -14.52
CA GLY A 131 -1.44 3.26 -13.47
C GLY A 131 -2.08 4.18 -12.43
N ARG A 132 -3.31 3.85 -12.01
CA ARG A 132 -4.08 4.66 -11.06
C ARG A 132 -3.33 4.86 -9.76
N THR A 133 -3.32 6.12 -9.31
CA THR A 133 -2.77 6.55 -8.03
C THR A 133 -3.68 7.63 -7.47
N TRP A 134 -3.69 7.78 -6.15
CA TRP A 134 -4.48 8.80 -5.46
C TRP A 134 -3.57 9.86 -4.89
N VAL A 135 -3.84 11.12 -5.18
CA VAL A 135 -3.06 12.26 -4.68
C VAL A 135 -3.86 12.92 -3.58
N VAL A 136 -3.39 12.81 -2.34
CA VAL A 136 -3.91 13.60 -1.21
C VAL A 136 -3.18 14.93 -1.23
N SER A 137 -3.92 16.02 -1.39
CA SER A 137 -3.36 17.37 -1.51
C SER A 137 -3.98 18.33 -0.51
N SER A 138 -3.20 19.29 -0.04
CA SER A 138 -3.69 20.37 0.81
C SER A 138 -4.66 21.27 0.03
N ALA A 139 -5.73 21.69 0.68
CA ALA A 139 -6.66 22.67 0.12
C ALA A 139 -6.17 24.12 0.29
N GLU A 140 -5.21 24.36 1.19
CA GLU A 140 -4.79 25.70 1.62
C GLU A 140 -3.33 26.01 1.31
N HIS A 141 -2.46 24.99 1.30
CA HIS A 141 -1.02 25.17 1.17
C HIS A 141 -0.52 24.83 -0.24
N THR A 142 0.31 25.71 -0.78
CA THR A 142 0.95 25.54 -2.09
C THR A 142 2.47 25.65 -1.98
N ASN A 143 3.17 24.92 -2.85
CA ASN A 143 4.61 25.05 -3.00
C ASN A 143 5.00 26.34 -3.73
N ARG A 144 6.30 26.62 -3.86
CA ARG A 144 6.82 27.83 -4.54
C ARG A 144 6.39 28.01 -6.01
N LEU A 145 5.80 26.99 -6.64
CA LEU A 145 5.29 27.05 -8.01
C LEU A 145 3.77 27.27 -8.06
N GLY A 146 3.12 27.45 -6.91
CA GLY A 146 1.67 27.66 -6.81
C GLY A 146 0.86 26.38 -6.98
N HIS A 147 1.46 25.20 -6.85
CA HIS A 147 0.73 23.92 -6.85
C HIS A 147 0.47 23.46 -5.41
N PRO A 148 -0.70 22.87 -5.10
CA PRO A 148 -0.96 22.28 -3.79
C PRO A 148 0.13 21.31 -3.36
N VAL A 149 0.55 21.39 -2.09
CA VAL A 149 1.44 20.39 -1.50
C VAL A 149 0.68 19.07 -1.37
N ALA A 150 1.33 17.95 -1.65
CA ALA A 150 0.62 16.67 -1.73
C ALA A 150 1.50 15.46 -1.44
N TYR A 151 0.85 14.36 -1.04
CA TYR A 151 1.40 13.01 -1.07
C TYR A 151 0.58 12.12 -1.99
N LYS A 152 1.27 11.28 -2.76
CA LYS A 152 0.69 10.33 -3.70
C LYS A 152 0.75 8.91 -3.13
N ILE A 153 -0.41 8.28 -3.07
CA ILE A 153 -0.59 6.88 -2.70
C ILE A 153 -0.34 6.02 -3.93
N HIS A 154 0.62 5.12 -3.82
CA HIS A 154 0.94 4.10 -4.81
C HIS A 154 0.41 2.74 -4.33
N PRO A 155 -0.71 2.24 -4.89
CA PRO A 155 -1.15 0.89 -4.62
C PRO A 155 -0.22 -0.12 -5.29
N GLU A 156 0.06 -1.25 -4.61
CA GLU A 156 0.84 -2.35 -5.20
C GLU A 156 0.02 -3.25 -6.15
N GLY A 157 -1.28 -2.97 -6.32
CA GLY A 157 -2.08 -3.50 -7.43
C GLY A 157 -2.63 -4.92 -7.25
N GLY A 158 -2.69 -5.43 -6.02
CA GLY A 158 -3.36 -6.70 -5.70
C GLY A 158 -4.89 -6.61 -5.81
N PRO A 159 -5.58 -7.74 -6.05
CA PRO A 159 -7.04 -7.78 -6.07
C PRO A 159 -7.62 -7.45 -4.69
N THR A 160 -8.75 -6.76 -4.68
CA THR A 160 -9.64 -6.61 -3.51
C THR A 160 -10.35 -7.95 -3.23
N MET A 161 -11.35 -7.94 -2.35
CA MET A 161 -12.13 -9.14 -1.99
C MET A 161 -12.69 -9.86 -3.23
N LEU A 162 -12.40 -11.15 -3.34
CA LEU A 162 -12.90 -12.03 -4.40
C LEU A 162 -14.25 -12.69 -4.07
N ALA A 163 -14.67 -12.67 -2.81
CA ALA A 163 -15.92 -13.26 -2.39
C ALA A 163 -17.13 -12.53 -3.01
N SER A 164 -18.18 -13.29 -3.32
CA SER A 164 -19.44 -12.77 -3.85
C SER A 164 -20.05 -11.68 -2.97
N GLU A 165 -20.71 -10.71 -3.59
CA GLU A 165 -21.38 -9.58 -2.93
C GLU A 165 -22.46 -10.03 -1.92
N ASP A 166 -23.12 -11.16 -2.19
CA ASP A 166 -24.17 -11.72 -1.32
C ASP A 166 -23.60 -12.48 -0.09
N SER A 167 -22.27 -12.63 0.00
CA SER A 167 -21.64 -13.42 1.05
C SER A 167 -21.63 -12.72 2.41
N SER A 168 -21.56 -13.53 3.47
CA SER A 168 -21.39 -13.02 4.85
C SER A 168 -20.09 -12.21 4.99
N ILE A 169 -18.99 -12.66 4.36
CA ILE A 169 -17.71 -11.97 4.45
C ILE A 169 -17.75 -10.61 3.76
N HIS A 170 -18.46 -10.47 2.64
CA HIS A 170 -18.65 -9.18 1.97
C HIS A 170 -19.36 -8.17 2.87
N ARG A 171 -20.45 -8.58 3.53
CA ARG A 171 -21.14 -7.72 4.50
C ARG A 171 -20.29 -7.39 5.72
N ARG A 172 -19.48 -8.33 6.21
CA ARG A 172 -18.69 -8.15 7.44
C ARG A 172 -17.38 -7.39 7.26
N ALA A 173 -16.84 -7.40 6.05
CA ALA A 173 -15.55 -6.77 5.71
C ALA A 173 -15.68 -5.91 4.45
N THR A 174 -16.75 -5.11 4.37
CA THR A 174 -17.06 -4.28 3.18
C THR A 174 -15.92 -3.36 2.78
N PHE A 175 -15.08 -2.89 3.74
CA PHE A 175 -13.86 -2.13 3.44
C PHE A 175 -13.00 -2.79 2.37
N ALA A 176 -12.93 -4.13 2.38
CA ALA A 176 -12.04 -4.86 1.51
C ALA A 176 -12.55 -5.01 0.07
N THR A 177 -13.73 -4.46 -0.24
CA THR A 177 -14.37 -4.52 -1.56
C THR A 177 -13.86 -3.44 -2.52
N LYS A 178 -13.31 -2.35 -1.98
CA LYS A 178 -12.69 -1.25 -2.70
C LYS A 178 -11.25 -1.06 -2.24
N ALA A 179 -10.41 -0.56 -3.14
CA ALA A 179 -9.00 -0.31 -2.86
C ALA A 179 -8.79 0.98 -2.03
N LEU A 180 -9.70 1.94 -2.14
CA LEU A 180 -9.65 3.21 -1.41
C LEU A 180 -11.04 3.60 -0.93
N TRP A 181 -11.09 4.13 0.28
CA TRP A 181 -12.21 4.88 0.84
C TRP A 181 -11.69 6.18 1.43
N VAL A 182 -12.50 7.22 1.45
CA VAL A 182 -12.21 8.47 2.15
C VAL A 182 -13.43 8.87 2.96
N THR A 183 -13.21 9.21 4.21
CA THR A 183 -14.24 9.75 5.12
C THR A 183 -13.72 11.06 5.71
N PRO A 184 -14.60 11.97 6.14
CA PRO A 184 -14.19 13.02 7.09
C PRO A 184 -13.62 12.39 8.35
N TYR A 185 -12.75 13.12 9.03
CA TYR A 185 -12.29 12.72 10.34
C TYR A 185 -13.43 12.78 11.36
N GLU A 186 -13.60 11.69 12.11
CA GLU A 186 -14.42 11.63 13.31
C GLU A 186 -13.69 10.78 14.34
N GLU A 187 -13.60 11.25 15.59
CA GLU A 187 -12.79 10.60 16.64
C GLU A 187 -13.26 9.17 16.92
N ALA A 188 -14.57 8.92 16.80
CA ALA A 188 -15.17 7.61 17.02
C ALA A 188 -14.99 6.65 15.84
N GLU A 189 -14.67 7.13 14.64
CA GLU A 189 -14.52 6.34 13.42
C GLU A 189 -13.12 5.71 13.34
N ARG A 190 -12.91 4.62 14.09
CA ARG A 190 -11.59 3.99 14.30
C ARG A 190 -11.35 2.75 13.47
N TYR A 191 -12.33 1.84 13.39
CA TYR A 191 -12.17 0.53 12.79
C TYR A 191 -13.11 0.35 11.59
N PRO A 192 -12.61 -0.04 10.41
CA PRO A 192 -13.40 -0.05 9.18
C PRO A 192 -14.53 -1.10 9.17
N THR A 193 -14.56 -2.00 10.17
CA THR A 193 -15.58 -3.03 10.40
C THR A 193 -16.41 -2.80 11.67
N GLY A 194 -16.27 -1.64 12.31
CA GLY A 194 -16.90 -1.29 13.58
C GLY A 194 -16.16 -1.83 14.82
N ASP A 195 -16.59 -1.40 16.01
CA ASP A 195 -15.90 -1.68 17.29
C ASP A 195 -15.98 -3.15 17.73
N PHE A 196 -17.04 -3.86 17.35
CA PHE A 196 -17.34 -5.21 17.81
C PHE A 196 -17.50 -6.20 16.64
N PRO A 197 -16.43 -6.54 15.91
CA PRO A 197 -16.52 -7.34 14.66
C PRO A 197 -16.82 -8.83 14.90
N ASN A 198 -16.64 -9.33 16.12
CA ASN A 198 -16.86 -10.73 16.46
C ASN A 198 -18.35 -11.09 16.37
N GLN A 199 -18.70 -12.06 15.53
CA GLN A 199 -20.07 -12.51 15.24
C GLN A 199 -21.05 -11.42 14.76
N HIS A 200 -20.58 -10.20 14.45
CA HIS A 200 -21.40 -9.16 13.86
C HIS A 200 -21.96 -9.61 12.50
N ALA A 201 -23.24 -9.31 12.24
CA ALA A 201 -23.94 -9.74 11.02
C ALA A 201 -23.42 -9.06 9.74
N GLY A 202 -22.78 -7.90 9.89
CA GLY A 202 -22.16 -7.11 8.82
C GLY A 202 -22.66 -5.66 8.79
N ASN A 203 -22.15 -4.88 7.84
CA ASN A 203 -22.48 -3.47 7.57
C ASN A 203 -22.07 -2.45 8.65
N GLY A 204 -21.21 -2.81 9.60
CA GLY A 204 -20.63 -1.86 10.55
C GLY A 204 -19.39 -1.16 9.97
N GLY A 205 -19.08 0.04 10.48
CA GLY A 205 -17.89 0.80 10.09
C GLY A 205 -18.06 1.55 8.77
N LEU A 206 -17.11 1.41 7.85
CA LEU A 206 -17.09 2.15 6.58
C LEU A 206 -18.41 2.18 5.78
N PRO A 207 -19.14 1.05 5.57
CA PRO A 207 -20.41 1.09 4.84
C PRO A 207 -21.50 1.93 5.54
N GLU A 208 -21.48 2.00 6.87
CA GLU A 208 -22.40 2.84 7.65
C GLU A 208 -22.00 4.32 7.57
N TRP A 209 -20.71 4.62 7.72
CA TRP A 209 -20.19 6.00 7.70
C TRP A 209 -20.40 6.65 6.33
N THR A 210 -19.99 5.97 5.27
CA THR A 210 -20.08 6.47 3.89
C THR A 210 -21.51 6.59 3.35
N ALA A 211 -22.50 5.99 4.01
CA ALA A 211 -23.91 6.17 3.68
C ALA A 211 -24.40 7.60 3.97
N GLN A 212 -23.71 8.34 4.84
CA GLN A 212 -24.00 9.74 5.17
C GLN A 212 -23.66 10.70 4.02
N GLU A 213 -22.81 10.28 3.08
CA GLU A 213 -22.42 11.05 1.89
C GLU A 213 -21.87 12.44 2.25
N ARG A 214 -21.04 12.49 3.28
CA ARG A 214 -20.40 13.72 3.74
C ARG A 214 -19.38 14.24 2.72
N SER A 215 -19.09 15.54 2.79
CA SER A 215 -18.04 16.18 1.98
C SER A 215 -16.66 15.67 2.40
N VAL A 216 -15.77 15.47 1.43
CA VAL A 216 -14.34 15.15 1.67
C VAL A 216 -13.40 16.02 0.82
N ASP A 217 -13.90 17.12 0.24
CA ASP A 217 -13.11 18.10 -0.50
C ASP A 217 -12.84 19.33 0.37
N GLY A 218 -11.59 19.47 0.83
CA GLY A 218 -11.19 20.58 1.69
C GLY A 218 -11.63 20.40 3.14
N GLU A 219 -11.64 19.16 3.62
CA GLU A 219 -11.97 18.80 5.00
C GLU A 219 -10.78 18.12 5.69
N ASP A 220 -10.88 17.92 7.00
CA ASP A 220 -10.04 16.94 7.70
C ASP A 220 -10.51 15.53 7.30
N ILE A 221 -9.61 14.72 6.75
CA ILE A 221 -9.97 13.46 6.09
C ILE A 221 -9.11 12.30 6.55
N VAL A 222 -9.75 11.13 6.55
CA VAL A 222 -9.12 9.84 6.77
C VAL A 222 -9.22 9.03 5.49
N VAL A 223 -8.07 8.58 4.99
CA VAL A 223 -7.98 7.64 3.88
C VAL A 223 -7.88 6.22 4.41
N TRP A 224 -8.71 5.32 3.87
CA TRP A 224 -8.68 3.90 4.19
C TRP A 224 -8.24 3.12 2.96
N HIS A 225 -7.01 2.60 2.98
CA HIS A 225 -6.45 1.88 1.85
C HIS A 225 -6.49 0.37 2.08
N THR A 226 -7.18 -0.34 1.19
CA THR A 226 -7.21 -1.81 1.16
C THR A 226 -6.11 -2.33 0.25
N PHE A 227 -5.33 -3.29 0.76
CA PHE A 227 -4.28 -4.00 0.03
C PHE A 227 -4.12 -5.41 0.62
N GLY A 228 -3.55 -6.34 -0.14
CA GLY A 228 -3.41 -7.70 0.35
C GLY A 228 -2.93 -8.73 -0.67
N LEU A 229 -2.86 -9.97 -0.20
CA LEU A 229 -2.42 -11.13 -0.96
C LEU A 229 -3.61 -12.03 -1.30
N THR A 230 -3.66 -12.55 -2.52
CA THR A 230 -4.46 -13.73 -2.86
C THR A 230 -3.54 -14.92 -2.90
N HIS A 231 -3.78 -15.87 -1.99
CA HIS A 231 -2.87 -16.99 -1.76
C HIS A 231 -3.49 -18.28 -2.29
N PHE A 232 -2.83 -18.83 -3.30
CA PHE A 232 -3.01 -20.20 -3.77
C PHE A 232 -1.79 -21.00 -3.26
N PRO A 233 -1.90 -21.70 -2.11
CA PRO A 233 -0.74 -22.29 -1.45
C PRO A 233 -0.01 -23.29 -2.36
N ARG A 234 1.31 -23.36 -2.22
CA ARG A 234 2.20 -24.23 -3.01
C ARG A 234 2.88 -25.26 -2.11
N VAL A 235 3.52 -26.24 -2.72
CA VAL A 235 4.29 -27.26 -1.99
C VAL A 235 5.41 -26.61 -1.17
N GLU A 236 6.05 -25.57 -1.69
CA GLU A 236 7.10 -24.80 -1.02
C GLU A 236 6.63 -24.08 0.24
N ASP A 237 5.32 -23.93 0.42
CA ASP A 237 4.74 -23.27 1.59
C ASP A 237 4.55 -24.25 2.77
N TRP A 238 4.93 -25.53 2.60
CA TRP A 238 4.88 -26.59 3.60
C TRP A 238 6.28 -27.18 3.87
N PRO A 239 6.67 -27.45 5.15
CA PRO A 239 5.88 -27.34 6.38
C PRO A 239 5.87 -25.95 7.01
N ILE A 240 6.64 -25.01 6.47
CA ILE A 240 6.70 -23.62 6.91
C ILE A 240 6.79 -22.73 5.68
N MET A 241 5.92 -21.72 5.63
CA MET A 241 5.78 -20.83 4.50
C MET A 241 6.95 -19.83 4.47
N PRO A 242 7.72 -19.73 3.37
CA PRO A 242 8.65 -18.63 3.20
C PRO A 242 7.91 -17.30 3.21
N VAL A 243 8.61 -16.21 3.52
CA VAL A 243 7.97 -14.89 3.60
C VAL A 243 7.43 -14.46 2.24
N ASP A 244 6.16 -14.08 2.20
CA ASP A 244 5.56 -13.29 1.11
C ASP A 244 5.23 -11.88 1.61
N THR A 245 5.21 -10.90 0.71
CA THR A 245 5.16 -9.47 1.06
C THR A 245 4.09 -8.71 0.31
N VAL A 246 3.43 -7.78 1.00
CA VAL A 246 2.49 -6.83 0.40
C VAL A 246 2.50 -5.51 1.16
N GLY A 247 2.24 -4.41 0.47
CA GLY A 247 2.27 -3.09 1.08
C GLY A 247 1.73 -1.98 0.20
N PHE A 248 2.17 -0.76 0.52
CA PHE A 248 1.90 0.43 -0.26
C PHE A 248 2.94 1.51 0.06
N LYS A 249 3.01 2.54 -0.80
CA LYS A 249 3.91 3.69 -0.60
C LYS A 249 3.17 5.01 -0.71
N LEU A 250 3.57 5.96 0.12
CA LEU A 250 3.20 7.36 0.05
C LEU A 250 4.45 8.13 -0.40
N ARG A 251 4.34 8.89 -1.50
CA ARG A 251 5.47 9.66 -2.05
C ARG A 251 5.11 11.15 -2.09
N PRO A 252 6.02 12.06 -1.72
CA PRO A 252 5.77 13.48 -1.85
C PRO A 252 5.57 13.86 -3.33
N GLU A 253 4.50 14.59 -3.63
CA GLU A 253 4.15 15.09 -4.96
C GLU A 253 4.06 16.62 -4.89
N GLY A 254 5.16 17.31 -5.16
CA GLY A 254 5.20 18.76 -5.02
C GLY A 254 5.05 19.25 -3.58
N PHE A 255 5.25 18.37 -2.58
CA PHE A 255 5.31 18.74 -1.17
C PHE A 255 6.53 19.63 -0.87
N PHE A 256 7.71 19.21 -1.36
CA PHE A 256 8.94 19.99 -1.24
C PHE A 256 9.16 20.89 -2.47
N ASP A 257 9.77 22.05 -2.26
CA ASP A 257 10.11 23.00 -3.32
C ASP A 257 11.21 22.54 -4.31
N ARG A 258 11.97 21.51 -3.91
CA ARG A 258 13.09 20.88 -4.61
C ARG A 258 13.41 19.54 -3.92
N PRO A 259 14.28 18.68 -4.48
CA PRO A 259 14.63 17.42 -3.84
C PRO A 259 15.08 17.63 -2.38
N PRO A 260 14.48 16.94 -1.39
CA PRO A 260 14.75 17.17 0.03
C PRO A 260 16.08 16.56 0.52
N VAL A 261 16.87 15.98 -0.40
CA VAL A 261 18.09 15.18 -0.09
C VAL A 261 19.38 15.79 -0.64
N LEU A 262 19.35 17.03 -1.09
CA LEU A 262 20.52 17.69 -1.70
C LEU A 262 21.66 17.94 -0.69
N ASP A 263 21.35 17.98 0.59
CA ASP A 263 22.27 18.15 1.72
C ASP A 263 22.83 16.82 2.25
N VAL A 264 22.35 15.68 1.75
CA VAL A 264 22.92 14.37 2.11
C VAL A 264 24.38 14.31 1.67
N PRO A 265 25.33 13.97 2.54
CA PRO A 265 26.75 13.97 2.20
C PRO A 265 27.12 12.81 1.27
N ALA A 266 28.24 12.96 0.56
CA ALA A 266 28.80 11.88 -0.24
C ALA A 266 29.10 10.65 0.66
N PRO A 267 28.96 9.42 0.12
CA PRO A 267 29.36 8.22 0.86
C PRO A 267 30.83 8.34 1.23
N ARG A 268 31.15 8.23 2.52
CA ARG A 268 32.55 8.14 2.94
C ARG A 268 33.14 6.86 2.33
N LYS A 269 34.35 6.94 1.77
CA LYS A 269 35.13 5.73 1.48
C LYS A 269 35.30 4.99 2.81
N GLY A 270 34.78 3.78 2.91
CA GLY A 270 34.94 2.98 4.12
C GLY A 270 36.43 2.78 4.41
N HIS A 271 36.80 2.77 5.69
CA HIS A 271 38.15 2.41 6.17
C HIS A 271 38.46 0.91 5.99
N CYS A 272 37.85 0.24 5.01
CA CYS A 272 38.19 -1.12 4.64
C CYS A 272 39.31 -1.05 3.60
N CYS A 273 40.54 -1.24 4.07
CA CYS A 273 41.73 -1.54 3.27
C CYS A 273 42.13 -0.46 2.24
N ALA A 274 42.42 0.75 2.72
CA ALA A 274 43.56 1.48 2.15
C ALA A 274 44.74 1.21 3.08
N GLY A 275 45.24 -0.03 3.07
CA GLY A 275 46.55 -0.31 3.63
C GLY A 275 47.54 0.53 2.84
N GLU A 276 48.19 1.46 3.52
CA GLU A 276 49.46 1.99 3.07
C GLU A 276 50.32 0.80 2.64
N GLN A 277 50.98 0.96 1.49
CA GLN A 277 52.06 0.07 1.09
C GLN A 277 53.17 0.16 2.15
N GLU A 278 53.05 -0.61 3.22
CA GLU A 278 54.21 -1.06 3.98
C GLU A 278 54.28 -2.58 3.90
N GLN A 279 55.46 -3.01 3.47
CA GLN A 279 55.86 -4.38 3.25
C GLN A 279 55.66 -5.20 4.53
N SER A 280 54.72 -6.13 4.54
CA SER A 280 54.92 -7.40 5.22
C SER A 280 54.04 -8.49 4.61
N SER A 281 54.71 -9.52 4.13
CA SER A 281 54.17 -10.78 3.62
C SER A 281 53.21 -11.48 4.58
N SER A 282 52.29 -12.23 3.97
CA SER A 282 51.48 -13.33 4.55
C SER A 282 50.18 -12.93 5.23
N CYS A 283 49.07 -13.38 4.62
CA CYS A 283 47.81 -13.91 5.19
C CYS A 283 46.81 -13.92 4.01
N CYS A 284 46.23 -15.03 3.54
CA CYS A 284 45.69 -16.19 4.24
C CYS A 284 45.83 -17.47 3.40
N GLU A 285 46.36 -18.54 4.02
CA GLU A 285 45.98 -19.93 3.74
C GLU A 285 45.24 -20.45 4.97
N SER A 286 44.04 -20.98 4.74
CA SER A 286 43.23 -21.98 5.49
C SER A 286 41.75 -21.62 5.45
#